data_AF-A0A953PUN6-F1
#
_entry.id   AF-A0A953PUN6-F1
#
_cell.length_a   1.000
_cell.length_b   1.000
_cell.length_c   1.000
_cell.angle_alpha   90.00
_cell.angle_beta   90.00
_cell.angle_gamma   90.00
#
_symmetry.space_group_name_H-M   'P 1'
#
loop_
_entity.id
_entity.type
_entity.pdbx_description
1 polymer ?
#
loop_
_entity_poly.entity_id
_entity_poly.type
_entity_poly.pdbx_seq_one_letter_code
_entity_poly.pdbx_strand_id
1 'polypeptide(L)' 'MLTVRLSRTLESRLNRLAKRTGRPKSYYAKKAIAEFLDKQEDYLVAVARLEENLPPNPVDRAAGQLGLDPRH' A
#
# COMPACT_ATOMS: atom_id res chain seq x y z
N MET A 1 -1.97 19.60 -1.47
CA MET A 1 -0.80 19.40 -2.36
C MET A 1 0.25 18.63 -1.56
N LEU A 2 0.69 17.45 -2.04
CA LEU A 2 1.60 16.56 -1.31
C LEU A 2 3.06 16.82 -1.72
N THR A 3 3.93 17.10 -0.75
CA THR A 3 5.38 17.27 -0.97
C THR A 3 6.13 16.09 -0.39
N VAL A 4 6.84 15.34 -1.23
CA VAL A 4 7.61 14.15 -0.82
C VAL A 4 9.09 14.39 -1.07
N ARG A 5 9.92 14.10 -0.07
CA ARG A 5 11.38 14.09 -0.24
C ARG A 5 11.81 12.74 -0.82
N LEU A 6 12.45 12.76 -1.98
CA LEU A 6 13.02 11.57 -2.58
C LEU A 6 14.51 11.49 -2.29
N SER A 7 15.04 10.28 -2.18
CA SER A 7 16.48 10.08 -2.17
C SER A 7 17.09 10.54 -3.51
N ARG A 8 18.35 11.01 -3.48
CA ARG A 8 19.07 11.46 -4.68
C ARG A 8 19.03 10.42 -5.82
N THR A 9 19.15 9.14 -5.46
CA THR A 9 19.12 8.02 -6.42
C THR A 9 17.76 7.90 -7.10
N LEU A 10 16.66 7.96 -6.34
CA LEU A 10 15.31 7.89 -6.89
C LEU A 10 14.99 9.11 -7.76
N GLU A 11 15.36 10.30 -7.31
CA GLU A 11 15.16 11.52 -8.08
C GLU A 11 15.91 11.46 -9.43
N SER A 12 17.16 10.99 -9.41
CA SER A 12 17.96 10.82 -10.63
C SER A 12 17.33 9.82 -11.60
N ARG A 13 16.80 8.69 -11.09
CA ARG A 13 16.07 7.70 -11.90
C ARG A 13 14.80 8.30 -12.51
N LEU A 14 14.00 9.00 -11.70
CA LEU A 14 12.76 9.64 -12.14
C LEU A 14 13.03 10.74 -13.19
N ASN A 15 14.10 11.52 -13.01
CA ASN A 15 14.57 12.51 -13.97
C ASN A 15 14.93 11.88 -15.33
N ARG A 16 15.69 10.78 -15.31
CA ARG A 16 16.06 10.07 -16.55
C ARG A 16 14.84 9.51 -17.25
N LEU A 17 13.91 8.91 -16.51
CA LEU A 17 12.68 8.36 -17.09
C LEU A 17 11.84 9.45 -17.75
N ALA A 18 11.61 10.57 -17.05
CA ALA A 18 10.88 11.72 -17.55
C ALA A 18 11.50 12.28 -18.85
N LYS A 19 12.84 12.48 -18.85
CA LYS A 19 13.56 12.96 -20.03
C LYS A 19 13.45 12.01 -21.23
N ARG A 20 13.58 10.71 -21.01
CA ARG A 20 13.54 9.70 -22.08
C ARG A 20 12.17 9.52 -22.72
N THR A 21 11.11 9.84 -21.99
CA THR A 21 9.72 9.57 -22.40
C THR A 21 8.96 10.84 -22.79
N GLY A 22 9.55 12.01 -22.55
CA GLY A 22 8.91 13.32 -22.78
C GLY A 22 7.76 13.61 -21.82
N ARG A 23 7.60 12.85 -20.74
CA ARG A 23 6.52 13.04 -19.75
C ARG A 23 7.06 13.71 -18.49
N PRO A 24 6.27 14.58 -17.83
CA PRO A 24 6.70 15.23 -16.60
C PRO A 24 6.84 14.21 -15.46
N LYS A 25 7.74 14.47 -14.51
CA LYS A 25 7.96 13.60 -13.34
C LYS A 25 6.68 13.33 -12.54
N SER A 26 5.81 14.35 -12.46
CA SER A 26 4.52 14.28 -11.77
C SER A 26 3.59 13.23 -12.38
N TYR A 27 3.68 12.95 -13.68
CA TYR A 27 2.91 11.87 -14.32
C TYR A 27 3.27 10.52 -13.70
N TYR A 28 4.57 10.21 -13.63
CA TYR A 28 5.06 8.95 -13.06
C TYR A 28 4.82 8.86 -11.56
N ALA A 29 5.00 9.96 -10.82
CA ALA A 29 4.72 9.98 -9.40
C ALA A 29 3.24 9.69 -9.10
N LYS A 30 2.31 10.34 -9.83
CA LYS A 30 0.88 10.08 -9.70
C LYS A 30 0.53 8.64 -10.06
N LYS A 31 1.07 8.13 -11.17
CA LYS A 31 0.84 6.75 -11.60
C LYS A 31 1.34 5.74 -10.56
N ALA A 32 2.54 5.94 -10.02
CA ALA A 32 3.09 5.06 -9.00
C ALA A 32 2.27 5.07 -7.70
N ILE A 33 1.75 6.24 -7.29
CA ILE A 33 0.88 6.34 -6.12
C ILE A 33 -0.45 5.61 -6.37
N ALA A 34 -1.09 5.83 -7.53
CA ALA A 34 -2.33 5.13 -7.88
C ALA A 34 -2.14 3.61 -7.91
N GLU A 35 -1.11 3.11 -8.61
CA GLU A 35 -0.81 1.67 -8.66
C GLU A 35 -0.45 1.09 -7.29
N PHE A 36 0.12 1.88 -6.39
CA PHE A 36 0.40 1.45 -5.02
C PHE A 36 -0.91 1.31 -4.23
N LEU A 37 -1.78 2.32 -4.27
CA LEU A 37 -3.07 2.30 -3.59
C LEU A 37 -3.94 1.13 -4.08
N ASP A 38 -4.07 0.96 -5.40
CA ASP A 38 -4.85 -0.13 -6.00
C ASP A 38 -4.40 -1.53 -5.51
N LYS A 39 -3.12 -1.69 -5.17
CA LYS A 39 -2.54 -2.97 -4.74
C LYS A 39 -2.48 -3.15 -3.24
N GLN A 40 -2.44 -2.08 -2.46
CA GLN A 40 -2.03 -2.13 -1.05
C GLN A 40 -3.06 -1.50 -0.11
N GLU A 41 -4.02 -0.74 -0.59
CA GLU A 41 -4.97 -0.01 0.25
C GLU A 41 -5.73 -0.95 1.19
N ASP A 42 -6.37 -2.00 0.66
CA ASP A 42 -7.12 -2.97 1.48
C ASP A 42 -6.26 -3.65 2.55
N TYR A 43 -5.04 -4.06 2.16
CA TYR A 43 -4.09 -4.69 3.07
C TYR A 43 -3.68 -3.73 4.18
N LEU A 44 -3.31 -2.50 3.84
CA LEU A 44 -2.89 -1.50 4.82
C LEU A 44 -4.03 -1.09 5.75
N VAL A 45 -5.27 -1.01 5.26
CA VAL A 45 -6.46 -0.78 6.08
C VAL A 45 -6.68 -1.94 7.05
N ALA A 46 -6.53 -3.19 6.59
CA ALA A 46 -6.65 -4.36 7.46
C ALA A 46 -5.58 -4.39 8.56
N VAL A 47 -4.32 -4.10 8.21
CA VAL A 47 -3.22 -4.00 9.17
C VAL A 47 -3.46 -2.87 10.16
N ALA A 48 -3.83 -1.67 9.69
CA ALA A 48 -4.12 -0.55 10.58
C ALA A 48 -5.25 -0.86 11.56
N ARG A 49 -6.31 -1.56 11.11
CA ARG A 49 -7.38 -2.03 12.01
C ARG A 49 -6.89 -3.04 13.03
N LEU A 50 -5.99 -3.95 12.65
CA LEU A 50 -5.37 -4.91 13.56
C LEU A 50 -4.54 -4.19 14.63
N GLU A 51 -3.80 -3.14 14.24
CA GLU A 51 -2.98 -2.33 15.13
C GLU A 51 -3.83 -1.43 16.06
N GLU A 52 -4.91 -0.83 15.56
CA GLU A 52 -5.81 0.03 16.35
C GLU A 52 -6.76 -0.78 17.25
N ASN A 53 -7.18 -1.96 16.80
CA ASN A 53 -8.13 -2.80 17.51
C ASN A 53 -7.61 -4.23 17.54
N LEU A 54 -6.99 -4.66 18.65
CA LEU A 54 -7.21 -6.01 19.22
C LEU A 54 -6.67 -6.10 20.65
N PRO A 55 -7.52 -6.38 21.65
CA PRO A 55 -7.28 -7.52 22.51
C PRO A 55 -7.18 -8.79 21.64
N PRO A 56 -6.26 -9.74 21.92
CA PRO A 56 -6.02 -10.90 21.06
C PRO A 56 -7.30 -11.71 20.91
N ASN A 57 -7.93 -11.68 19.73
CA ASN A 57 -9.04 -12.56 19.42
C ASN A 57 -8.45 -13.80 18.74
N PRO A 58 -8.42 -14.97 19.42
CA PRO A 58 -7.86 -16.18 18.85
C PRO A 58 -8.62 -16.59 17.59
N VAL A 59 -7.89 -17.12 16.62
CA VAL A 59 -8.37 -17.52 15.28
C VAL A 59 -9.63 -18.40 15.36
N ASP A 60 -9.75 -19.22 16.41
CA ASP A 60 -10.89 -20.10 16.67
C ASP A 60 -12.23 -19.33 16.80
N ARG A 61 -12.23 -18.11 17.35
CA ARG A 61 -13.45 -17.28 17.44
C ARG A 61 -13.85 -16.69 16.10
N ALA A 62 -12.87 -16.27 15.29
CA ALA A 62 -13.14 -15.72 13.97
C ALA A 62 -13.71 -16.83 13.04
N ALA A 63 -13.15 -18.04 13.12
CA ALA A 63 -13.62 -19.20 12.38
C ALA A 63 -15.07 -19.57 12.72
N GLY A 64 -15.42 -19.62 14.02
CA GLY A 64 -16.78 -19.92 14.46
C GLY A 64 -17.85 -18.90 14.00
N GLN A 65 -17.51 -17.61 13.90
CA GLN A 65 -18.44 -16.59 13.41
C GLN A 65 -18.68 -16.65 11.89
N LEU A 66 -17.69 -17.16 11.15
CA LEU A 66 -17.76 -17.32 9.70
C LEU A 66 -18.27 -18.72 9.29
N GLY A 67 -18.61 -19.57 10.26
CA GLY A 67 -19.05 -20.96 10.01
C GLY A 67 -17.95 -21.84 9.42
N LEU A 68 -16.68 -21.47 9.60
CA LEU A 68 -15.53 -22.22 9.14
C LEU A 68 -15.09 -23.17 10.26
N ASP A 69 -14.91 -24.45 9.96
CA ASP A 69 -14.35 -25.41 10.91
C ASP A 69 -12.83 -25.21 10.99
N PRO A 70 -12.26 -24.80 12.13
CA PRO A 70 -10.83 -24.56 12.25
C PRO A 70 -9.99 -25.85 12.27
N ARG A 71 -10.60 -27.04 12.20
CA ARG A 71 -9.92 -28.33 12.36
C ARG A 71 -10.04 -29.31 11.19
N HIS A 72 -10.27 -28.86 9.97
CA HIS A 72 -10.16 -29.70 8.75
C HIS A 72 -9.28 -29.06 7.69
#